data_AF-A0A3N9N1S6-F1
#
_entry.id   AF-A0A3N9N1S6-F1
#
_cell.length_a   1.000
_cell.length_b   1.000
_cell.length_c   1.000
_cell.angle_alpha   90.00
_cell.angle_beta   90.00
_cell.angle_gamma   90.00
#
_symmetry.space_group_name_H-M   'P 1'
#
loop_
_entity.id
_entity.type
_entity.pdbx_description
1 polymer ?
#
loop_
_entity_poly.entity_id
_entity_poly.type
_entity_poly.pdbx_seq_one_letter_code
_entity_poly.pdbx_strand_id
1 'polypeptide(L)'
;MKELVVISGKGGTGKTSLTASFAMLADRPVLADCDVDAADLHLILSPQVREQSDFYSGHEAVIREQDCSGCGICQDYCRYDAVRLSEKDARKPIYTVDPVSCEGCGVCVRFCPEQAIDFPERLCGEWMISDTRCGPMVHARLGIAAENSGKLVSTVRREARRIAE
;
A
#
# COMPACT_ATOMS: atom_id res chain seq x y z
N MET A 1 15.13 12.89 -21.52
CA MET A 1 14.27 13.36 -20.41
C MET A 1 15.14 14.03 -19.33
N LYS A 2 14.68 15.11 -18.70
CA LYS A 2 15.29 15.67 -17.48
C LYS A 2 14.40 15.32 -16.29
N GLU A 3 14.96 14.75 -15.23
CA GLU A 3 14.23 14.39 -14.00
C GLU A 3 14.68 15.34 -12.88
N LEU A 4 13.73 16.00 -12.21
CA LEU A 4 13.98 16.82 -11.03
C LEU A 4 13.32 16.14 -9.82
N VAL A 5 14.13 15.78 -8.84
CA VAL A 5 13.68 15.11 -7.62
C VAL A 5 13.69 16.11 -6.46
N VAL A 6 12.53 16.29 -5.82
CA VAL A 6 12.37 17.18 -4.66
C VAL A 6 12.27 16.35 -3.39
N ILE A 7 13.29 16.41 -2.54
CA ILE A 7 13.37 15.70 -1.26
C ILE A 7 13.54 16.69 -0.10
N SER A 8 13.14 16.28 1.10
CA SER A 8 13.34 17.09 2.31
C SER A 8 13.32 16.24 3.58
N GLY A 9 13.64 16.86 4.71
CA GLY A 9 13.46 16.29 6.03
C GLY A 9 12.00 16.29 6.53
N LYS A 10 11.82 15.79 7.75
CA LYS A 10 10.53 15.79 8.46
C LYS A 10 10.15 17.21 8.92
N GLY A 11 8.86 17.45 9.19
CA GLY A 11 8.40 18.68 9.87
C GLY A 11 7.89 19.81 8.96
N GLY A 12 7.17 19.50 7.88
CA GLY A 12 6.44 20.53 7.13
C GLY A 12 7.33 21.51 6.34
N THR A 13 8.39 21.00 5.70
CA THR A 13 9.39 21.82 5.00
C THR A 13 8.92 22.40 3.65
N GLY A 14 7.62 22.33 3.32
CA GLY A 14 7.06 22.91 2.10
C GLY A 14 7.39 22.20 0.78
N LYS A 15 7.72 20.90 0.77
CA LYS A 15 8.02 20.14 -0.47
C LYS A 15 6.91 20.31 -1.51
N THR A 16 5.67 20.03 -1.12
CA THR A 16 4.52 20.07 -2.01
C THR A 16 4.31 21.45 -2.62
N SER A 17 4.43 22.51 -1.80
CA SER A 17 4.31 23.90 -2.27
C SER A 17 5.41 24.28 -3.27
N LEU A 18 6.65 23.87 -3.02
CA LEU A 18 7.77 24.11 -3.93
C LEU A 18 7.59 23.33 -5.24
N THR A 19 7.23 22.04 -5.16
CA THR A 19 6.95 21.19 -6.32
C THR A 19 5.82 21.77 -7.17
N ALA A 20 4.72 22.22 -6.56
CA ALA A 20 3.62 22.85 -7.29
C ALA A 20 4.05 24.16 -7.97
N SER A 21 4.90 24.95 -7.33
CA SER A 21 5.44 26.18 -7.93
C SER A 21 6.31 25.88 -9.16
N PHE A 22 7.18 24.87 -9.08
CA PHE A 22 7.94 24.40 -10.25
C PHE A 22 7.03 23.86 -11.34
N ALA A 23 5.97 23.15 -10.97
CA ALA A 23 4.99 22.62 -11.93
C ALA A 23 4.30 23.73 -12.75
N MET A 24 3.99 24.88 -12.12
CA MET A 24 3.39 26.04 -12.80
C MET A 24 4.38 26.78 -13.71
N LEU A 25 5.66 26.79 -13.36
CA LEU A 25 6.72 27.48 -14.10
C LEU A 25 7.29 26.64 -15.24
N ALA A 26 7.20 25.32 -15.14
CA ALA A 26 7.63 24.41 -16.18
C ALA A 26 6.60 24.37 -17.34
N ASP A 27 7.11 24.26 -18.57
CA ASP A 27 6.26 24.09 -19.75
C ASP A 27 5.77 22.63 -19.83
N ARG A 28 4.56 22.40 -19.32
CA ARG A 28 3.84 21.12 -19.34
C ARG A 28 4.62 19.89 -18.81
N PRO A 29 5.08 19.89 -17.55
CA PRO A 29 5.81 18.75 -16.98
C PRO A 29 4.92 17.51 -16.77
N VAL A 30 5.57 16.35 -16.65
CA VAL A 30 4.99 15.17 -16.02
C VAL A 30 5.30 15.22 -14.52
N LEU A 31 4.26 15.13 -13.70
CA LEU A 31 4.34 15.24 -12.25
C LEU A 31 4.26 13.84 -11.61
N ALA A 32 4.97 13.67 -10.49
CA ALA A 32 4.95 12.46 -9.71
C ALA A 32 4.81 12.82 -8.22
N ASP A 33 3.67 12.52 -7.60
CA ASP A 33 3.52 12.63 -6.15
C ASP A 33 3.96 11.32 -5.49
N CYS A 34 5.18 11.35 -4.95
CA CYS A 34 5.81 10.20 -4.28
C CYS A 34 5.57 10.18 -2.77
N ASP A 35 4.80 11.12 -2.21
CA ASP A 35 4.41 11.08 -0.80
C ASP A 35 3.15 10.23 -0.63
N VAL A 36 3.25 8.93 -0.91
CA VAL A 36 2.08 8.03 -1.04
C VAL A 36 1.37 7.75 0.29
N ASP A 37 2.04 8.04 1.40
CA ASP A 37 1.52 7.93 2.76
C ASP A 37 0.67 9.16 3.14
N ALA A 38 0.99 10.33 2.57
CA ALA A 38 0.34 11.61 2.85
C ALA A 38 0.36 12.52 1.60
N ALA A 39 -0.28 12.07 0.52
CA ALA A 39 -0.22 12.76 -0.77
C ALA A 39 -0.96 14.10 -0.69
N ASP A 40 -0.25 15.21 -0.85
CA ASP A 40 -0.81 16.57 -0.72
C ASP A 40 -0.91 17.32 -2.06
N LEU A 41 -0.23 16.87 -3.11
CA LEU A 41 -0.14 17.65 -4.35
C LEU A 41 -1.52 17.80 -5.03
N HIS A 42 -2.39 16.81 -4.83
CA HIS A 42 -3.77 16.83 -5.32
C HIS A 42 -4.59 18.01 -4.75
N LEU A 43 -4.29 18.49 -3.54
CA LEU A 43 -4.98 19.63 -2.93
C LEU A 43 -4.70 20.95 -3.68
N ILE A 44 -3.52 21.07 -4.28
CA ILE A 44 -3.09 22.29 -4.99
C ILE A 44 -3.44 22.24 -6.48
N LEU A 45 -3.34 21.05 -7.09
CA LEU A 45 -3.49 20.89 -8.53
C LEU A 45 -4.88 20.44 -8.97
N SER A 46 -5.73 20.02 -8.03
CA SER A 46 -7.10 19.54 -8.28
C SER A 46 -7.18 18.60 -9.48
N PRO A 47 -6.42 17.49 -9.46
CA PRO A 47 -6.29 16.56 -10.58
C PRO A 47 -7.63 15.92 -10.95
N GLN A 48 -7.83 15.65 -12.24
CA GLN A 48 -8.91 14.81 -12.73
C GLN A 48 -8.36 13.41 -13.03
N VAL A 49 -8.86 12.39 -12.35
CA VAL A 49 -8.44 11.00 -12.54
C VAL A 49 -8.84 10.53 -13.94
N ARG A 50 -7.84 10.10 -14.72
CA ARG A 50 -8.01 9.51 -16.06
C ARG A 50 -7.96 7.99 -15.98
N GLU A 51 -7.01 7.46 -15.22
CA GLU A 51 -6.80 6.04 -15.00
C GLU A 51 -6.56 5.79 -13.51
N GLN A 52 -7.09 4.69 -13.00
CA GLN A 52 -6.90 4.22 -11.62
C GLN A 52 -6.58 2.74 -11.66
N SER A 53 -5.70 2.31 -10.77
CA SER A 53 -5.28 0.92 -10.68
C SER A 53 -4.98 0.55 -9.24
N ASP A 54 -5.42 -0.65 -8.86
CA ASP A 54 -5.13 -1.23 -7.56
C ASP A 54 -3.63 -1.52 -7.42
N PHE A 55 -3.13 -1.36 -6.20
CA PHE A 55 -1.76 -1.70 -5.84
C PHE A 55 -1.76 -2.89 -4.89
N TYR A 56 -1.39 -4.05 -5.42
CA TYR A 56 -1.18 -5.26 -4.63
C TYR A 56 0.30 -5.39 -4.28
N SER A 57 0.59 -5.66 -3.00
CA SER A 57 1.95 -5.94 -2.54
C SER A 57 1.97 -6.80 -1.29
N GLY A 58 2.74 -7.88 -1.34
CA GLY A 58 2.79 -8.83 -0.24
C GLY A 58 1.51 -9.65 -0.17
N HIS A 59 1.32 -10.31 0.96
CA HIS A 59 0.23 -11.26 1.16
C HIS A 59 -0.37 -11.10 2.54
N GLU A 60 -1.55 -11.66 2.75
CA GLU A 60 -2.22 -11.71 4.05
C GLU A 60 -2.58 -13.15 4.39
N ALA A 61 -2.40 -13.57 5.64
CA ALA A 61 -2.82 -14.90 6.07
C ALA A 61 -4.30 -14.90 6.44
N VAL A 62 -5.08 -15.84 5.89
CA VAL A 62 -6.52 -15.97 6.18
C VAL A 62 -6.83 -17.40 6.59
N ILE A 63 -7.31 -17.60 7.83
CA ILE A 63 -7.65 -18.93 8.33
C ILE A 63 -9.07 -19.29 7.90
N ARG A 64 -9.22 -20.42 7.21
CA ARG A 64 -10.53 -21.02 6.89
C ARG A 64 -11.06 -21.71 8.13
N GLU A 65 -12.08 -21.11 8.75
CA GLU A 65 -12.66 -21.60 10.01
C GLU A 65 -13.09 -23.08 9.92
N GLN A 66 -13.67 -23.51 8.78
CA GLN A 66 -14.12 -24.90 8.60
C GLN A 66 -13.01 -25.96 8.59
N ASP A 67 -11.78 -25.58 8.19
CA ASP A 67 -10.65 -26.50 8.06
C ASP A 67 -9.74 -26.44 9.30
N CYS A 68 -9.93 -25.44 10.16
CA CYS A 68 -9.09 -25.21 11.33
C CYS A 68 -9.30 -26.30 12.39
N SER A 69 -8.25 -27.06 12.73
CA SER A 69 -8.30 -28.06 13.81
C SER A 69 -8.23 -27.47 15.22
N GLY A 70 -7.85 -26.20 15.37
CA GLY A 70 -7.71 -25.54 16.67
C GLY A 70 -6.41 -25.84 17.41
N CYS A 71 -5.38 -26.31 16.72
CA CYS A 71 -4.12 -26.76 17.31
C CYS A 71 -3.22 -25.65 17.90
N GLY A 72 -3.46 -24.37 17.57
CA GLY A 72 -2.68 -23.23 18.10
C GLY A 72 -1.30 -23.00 17.49
N ILE A 73 -0.78 -23.91 16.67
CA ILE A 73 0.57 -23.80 16.07
C ILE A 73 0.79 -22.47 15.32
N CYS A 74 -0.22 -21.99 14.60
CA CYS A 74 -0.15 -20.72 13.89
C CYS A 74 0.00 -19.51 14.82
N GLN A 75 -0.59 -19.56 16.02
CA GLN A 75 -0.45 -18.56 17.05
C GLN A 75 0.97 -18.57 17.63
N ASP A 76 1.49 -19.75 18.00
CA ASP A 76 2.83 -19.90 18.58
C ASP A 76 3.94 -19.38 17.66
N TYR A 77 3.77 -19.53 16.34
CA TYR A 77 4.74 -19.04 15.36
C TYR A 77 4.57 -17.57 14.98
N CYS A 78 3.44 -16.94 15.33
CA CYS A 78 3.19 -15.56 14.95
C CYS A 78 4.02 -14.60 15.82
N ARG A 79 5.04 -13.97 15.23
CA ARG A 79 5.89 -12.98 15.93
C ARG A 79 5.27 -11.58 16.03
N TYR A 80 4.08 -11.41 15.46
CA TYR A 80 3.41 -10.11 15.32
C TYR A 80 2.07 -10.08 16.06
N ASP A 81 1.78 -11.12 16.85
CA ASP A 81 0.53 -11.26 17.62
C ASP A 81 -0.76 -11.09 16.77
N ALA A 82 -0.65 -11.40 15.47
CA ALA A 82 -1.73 -11.26 14.51
C ALA A 82 -2.73 -12.40 14.60
N VAL A 83 -2.34 -13.58 15.10
CA VAL A 83 -3.22 -14.74 15.21
C VAL A 83 -3.91 -14.76 16.58
N ARG A 84 -5.25 -14.69 16.59
CA ARG A 84 -6.06 -14.60 17.81
C ARG A 84 -7.06 -15.75 17.89
N LEU A 85 -7.42 -16.13 19.12
CA LEU A 85 -8.51 -17.07 19.34
C LEU A 85 -9.85 -16.38 19.05
N SER A 86 -10.69 -17.03 18.26
CA SER A 86 -12.05 -16.61 17.94
C SER A 86 -12.98 -16.92 19.10
N GLU A 87 -13.76 -15.93 19.52
CA GLU A 87 -14.78 -16.09 20.57
C GLU A 87 -16.11 -16.68 20.04
N LYS A 88 -16.20 -16.97 18.73
CA LYS A 88 -17.47 -17.35 18.08
C LYS A 88 -17.95 -18.77 18.41
N ASP A 89 -17.03 -19.69 18.69
CA ASP A 89 -17.38 -21.10 18.97
C ASP A 89 -16.74 -21.56 20.28
N ALA A 90 -17.57 -21.75 21.30
CA ALA A 90 -17.14 -22.23 22.61
C ALA A 90 -16.85 -23.74 22.64
N ARG A 91 -17.18 -24.50 21.58
CA ARG A 91 -17.02 -25.97 21.54
C ARG A 91 -15.64 -26.39 21.03
N LYS A 92 -15.00 -25.56 20.20
CA LYS A 92 -13.70 -25.84 19.60
C LYS A 92 -12.92 -24.53 19.46
N PRO A 93 -11.64 -24.48 19.86
CA PRO A 93 -10.81 -23.31 19.61
C PRO A 93 -10.65 -23.10 18.10
N ILE A 94 -11.08 -21.95 17.60
CA ILE A 94 -10.87 -21.51 16.22
C ILE A 94 -9.98 -20.28 16.24
N TYR A 95 -9.06 -20.17 15.30
CA TYR A 95 -8.15 -19.04 15.20
C TYR A 95 -8.51 -18.13 14.03
N THR A 96 -8.31 -16.83 14.20
CA THR A 96 -8.44 -15.81 13.17
C THR A 96 -7.16 -14.98 13.07
N VAL A 97 -6.99 -14.28 11.97
CA VAL A 97 -5.87 -13.35 11.76
C VAL A 97 -6.41 -11.92 11.82
N ASP A 98 -5.73 -11.05 12.56
CA ASP A 98 -5.91 -9.62 12.52
C ASP A 98 -5.16 -9.05 11.28
N PRO A 99 -5.87 -8.53 10.27
CA PRO A 99 -5.28 -7.95 9.06
C PRO A 99 -4.23 -6.88 9.35
N VAL A 100 -4.48 -6.09 10.40
CA VAL A 100 -3.71 -4.87 10.70
C VAL A 100 -2.35 -5.24 11.27
N SER A 101 -2.30 -6.29 12.09
CA SER A 101 -1.06 -6.81 12.69
C SER A 101 -0.34 -7.84 11.81
N CYS A 102 -0.95 -8.28 10.71
CA CYS A 102 -0.37 -9.30 9.85
C CYS A 102 0.69 -8.70 8.90
N GLU A 103 1.94 -9.10 9.11
CA GLU A 103 3.07 -8.75 8.24
C GLU A 103 3.16 -9.58 6.95
N GLY A 104 2.28 -10.58 6.77
CA GLY A 104 2.32 -11.40 5.56
C GLY A 104 3.59 -12.21 5.39
N CYS A 105 4.21 -12.69 6.49
CA CYS A 105 5.48 -13.45 6.43
C CYS A 105 5.31 -14.91 5.99
N GLY A 106 4.08 -15.44 6.01
CA GLY A 106 3.74 -16.80 5.55
C GLY A 106 4.20 -17.95 6.45
N VAL A 107 4.76 -17.67 7.64
CA VAL A 107 5.22 -18.73 8.56
C VAL A 107 4.06 -19.61 9.02
N CYS A 108 2.95 -19.01 9.45
CA CYS A 108 1.75 -19.74 9.88
C CYS A 108 1.19 -20.63 8.76
N VAL A 109 1.19 -20.14 7.52
CA VAL A 109 0.74 -20.88 6.32
C VAL A 109 1.56 -22.15 6.13
N ARG A 110 2.89 -22.03 6.22
CA ARG A 110 3.82 -23.16 6.05
C ARG A 110 3.65 -24.26 7.10
N PHE A 111 3.37 -23.87 8.35
CA PHE A 111 3.36 -24.80 9.49
C PHE A 111 1.96 -25.27 9.90
N CYS A 112 0.91 -24.85 9.20
CA CYS A 112 -0.43 -25.35 9.47
C CYS A 112 -0.55 -26.83 9.04
N PRO A 113 -0.77 -27.78 9.97
CA PRO A 113 -0.86 -29.20 9.61
C PRO A 113 -2.09 -29.52 8.74
N GLU A 114 -3.18 -28.75 8.91
CA GLU A 114 -4.43 -28.91 8.15
C GLU A 114 -4.42 -28.17 6.81
N GLN A 115 -3.35 -27.41 6.52
CA GLN A 115 -3.30 -26.49 5.37
C GLN A 115 -4.50 -25.51 5.32
N ALA A 116 -5.03 -25.15 6.48
CA ALA A 116 -6.25 -24.36 6.65
C ALA A 116 -6.06 -22.84 6.46
N ILE A 117 -4.89 -22.38 6.02
CA ILE A 117 -4.56 -20.95 5.94
C ILE A 117 -4.30 -20.57 4.49
N ASP A 118 -5.13 -19.70 3.95
CA ASP A 118 -4.93 -19.06 2.65
C ASP A 118 -3.89 -17.94 2.75
N PHE A 119 -3.30 -17.62 1.60
CA PHE A 119 -2.27 -16.60 1.49
C PHE A 119 -2.45 -15.77 0.21
N PRO A 120 -3.58 -15.05 0.05
CA PRO A 120 -3.81 -14.19 -1.11
C PRO A 120 -2.89 -12.96 -1.12
N GLU A 121 -2.73 -12.37 -2.30
CA GLU A 121 -2.10 -11.06 -2.42
C GLU A 121 -2.89 -10.00 -1.66
N ARG A 122 -2.18 -9.07 -1.02
CA ARG A 122 -2.78 -8.01 -0.21
C ARG A 122 -2.97 -6.74 -1.03
N LEU A 123 -4.20 -6.22 -1.07
CA LEU A 123 -4.49 -4.88 -1.59
C LEU A 123 -3.90 -3.85 -0.61
N CYS A 124 -2.89 -3.11 -1.05
CA CYS A 124 -2.15 -2.16 -0.22
C CYS A 124 -2.45 -0.70 -0.55
N GLY A 125 -3.22 -0.42 -1.60
CA GLY A 125 -3.57 0.93 -1.99
C GLY A 125 -3.95 1.02 -3.45
N GLU A 126 -3.79 2.21 -3.99
CA GLU A 126 -4.15 2.54 -5.36
C GLU A 126 -3.19 3.57 -5.92
N TRP A 127 -3.04 3.58 -7.24
CA TRP A 127 -2.33 4.64 -7.95
C TRP A 127 -3.14 5.09 -9.15
N MET A 128 -2.91 6.35 -9.54
CA MET A 128 -3.72 7.03 -10.54
C MET A 128 -2.84 7.82 -11.49
N ILE A 129 -3.27 7.88 -12.75
CA ILE A 129 -2.81 8.88 -13.71
C ILE A 129 -3.93 9.91 -13.81
N SER A 130 -3.58 11.16 -13.60
CA SER A 130 -4.51 12.27 -13.63
C SER A 130 -4.04 13.39 -14.52
N ASP A 131 -5.00 14.11 -15.10
CA ASP A 131 -4.73 15.35 -15.80
C ASP A 131 -4.82 16.52 -14.80
N THR A 132 -3.88 17.46 -14.90
CA THR A 132 -3.87 18.70 -14.13
C THR A 132 -3.72 19.90 -15.07
N ARG A 133 -3.93 21.11 -14.53
CA ARG A 133 -3.63 22.36 -15.25
C ARG A 133 -2.16 22.51 -15.67
N CYS A 134 -1.24 21.76 -15.05
CA CYS A 134 0.18 21.78 -15.38
C CYS A 134 0.59 20.69 -16.39
N GLY A 135 -0.20 19.64 -16.55
CA GLY A 135 0.26 18.43 -17.23
C GLY A 135 -0.17 17.16 -16.49
N PRO A 136 0.20 15.98 -17.02
CA PRO A 136 -0.17 14.72 -16.40
C PRO A 136 0.54 14.55 -15.05
N MET A 137 -0.16 13.95 -14.10
CA MET A 137 0.32 13.65 -12.77
C MET A 137 0.09 12.17 -12.46
N VAL A 138 1.15 11.49 -12.04
CA VAL A 138 1.05 10.17 -11.42
C VAL A 138 1.11 10.36 -9.91
N HIS A 139 0.15 9.79 -9.21
CA HIS A 139 0.06 9.87 -7.75
C HIS A 139 -0.54 8.59 -7.22
N ALA A 140 -0.39 8.36 -5.92
CA ALA A 140 -0.88 7.16 -5.29
C ALA A 140 -1.28 7.41 -3.85
N ARG A 141 -2.11 6.51 -3.34
CA ARG A 141 -2.57 6.52 -1.96
C ARG A 141 -2.42 5.12 -1.39
N LEU A 142 -1.66 5.03 -0.30
CA LEU A 142 -1.56 3.79 0.45
C LEU A 142 -2.86 3.55 1.25
N GLY A 143 -3.25 2.29 1.37
CA GLY A 143 -4.36 1.86 2.21
C GLY A 143 -4.06 2.07 3.69
N ILE A 144 -5.11 2.13 4.51
CA ILE A 144 -4.97 2.28 5.96
C ILE A 144 -4.19 1.07 6.52
N ALA A 145 -3.13 1.34 7.28
CA ALA A 145 -2.25 0.33 7.86
C ALA A 145 -1.67 -0.67 6.83
N ALA A 146 -1.60 -0.28 5.57
CA ALA A 146 -0.89 -1.04 4.56
C ALA A 146 0.60 -0.71 4.63
N GLU A 147 1.42 -1.71 4.29
CA GLU A 147 2.86 -1.58 4.21
C GLU A 147 3.32 -1.39 2.75
N ASN A 148 4.64 -1.36 2.52
CA ASN A 148 5.27 -1.30 1.19
C ASN A 148 5.15 0.04 0.44
N SER A 149 5.10 1.17 1.15
CA SER A 149 5.12 2.50 0.52
C SER A 149 6.28 2.68 -0.47
N GLY A 150 7.47 2.14 -0.19
CA GLY A 150 8.62 2.20 -1.10
C GLY A 150 8.39 1.53 -2.47
N LYS A 151 7.62 0.43 -2.52
CA LYS A 151 7.25 -0.21 -3.80
C LYS A 151 6.21 0.62 -4.54
N LEU A 152 5.25 1.21 -3.81
CA LEU A 152 4.25 2.10 -4.41
C LEU A 152 4.89 3.36 -5.00
N VAL A 153 5.84 3.98 -4.28
CA VAL A 153 6.67 5.08 -4.78
C VAL A 153 7.43 4.67 -6.05
N SER A 154 7.99 3.46 -6.07
CA SER A 154 8.70 2.95 -7.25
C SER A 154 7.76 2.79 -8.46
N THR A 155 6.51 2.35 -8.22
CA THR A 155 5.47 2.31 -9.25
C THR A 155 5.13 3.70 -9.77
N VAL A 156 4.86 4.67 -8.89
CA VAL A 156 4.58 6.06 -9.31
C VAL A 156 5.69 6.62 -10.18
N ARG A 157 6.96 6.44 -9.77
CA ARG A 157 8.12 6.93 -10.53
C ARG A 157 8.26 6.26 -11.90
N ARG A 158 8.04 4.94 -11.96
CA ARG A 158 8.12 4.18 -13.23
C ARG A 158 7.05 4.66 -14.21
N GLU A 159 5.80 4.81 -13.76
CA GLU A 159 4.71 5.26 -14.63
C GLU A 159 4.88 6.72 -15.05
N ALA A 160 5.37 7.59 -14.17
CA ALA A 160 5.69 8.97 -14.55
C ALA A 160 6.79 9.04 -15.62
N ARG A 161 7.84 8.20 -15.50
CA ARG A 161 8.87 8.09 -16.54
C ARG A 161 8.31 7.60 -17.86
N ARG A 162 7.44 6.58 -17.84
CA ARG A 162 6.77 6.05 -19.04
C ARG A 162 5.95 7.11 -19.78
N ILE A 163 5.31 8.03 -19.06
CA ILE A 163 4.53 9.13 -19.66
C ILE A 163 5.44 10.24 -20.22
N ALA A 164 6.64 10.39 -19.66
CA ALA A 164 7.61 11.43 -20.04
C ALA A 164 8.55 11.02 -21.18
N GLU A 165 8.53 9.75 -21.59
CA GLU A 165 9.22 9.19 -22.77
C GLU A 165 8.34 9.30 -24.02
#